data_AF-A0A1I5S4P7-F1
#
_entry.id   AF-A0A1I5S4P7-F1
#
_cell.length_a   1.000
_cell.length_b   1.000
_cell.length_c   1.000
_cell.angle_alpha   90.00
_cell.angle_beta   90.00
_cell.angle_gamma   90.00
#
_symmetry.space_group_name_H-M   'P 1'
#
loop_
_entity.id
_entity.type
_entity.pdbx_description
1 polymer ?
#
loop_
_entity_poly.entity_id
_entity_poly.type
_entity_poly.pdbx_seq_one_letter_code
_entity_poly.pdbx_strand_id
1 'polypeptide(L)'
;MTNQKRIDNNLEEVKNYHKQIMQLSEEDKVDKIYLLSKQLVFIGRLAAIFSEMHRNIYVERKRIYNMEYLKAKQSKAVHAELAIVDIRKQEADAYNNYKRWNTAFITTREEINALKYKVRIDLEDGSSR
;
A
#
# COMPACT_ATOMS: atom_id res chain seq x y z
N MET A 1 -9.86 12.66 11.02
CA MET A 1 -9.06 12.90 9.80
C MET A 1 -9.59 11.97 8.72
N THR A 2 -9.92 12.46 7.52
CA THR A 2 -10.48 11.61 6.44
C THR A 2 -9.43 10.65 5.88
N ASN A 3 -9.86 9.51 5.32
CA ASN A 3 -8.93 8.56 4.67
C ASN A 3 -8.13 9.22 3.55
N GLN A 4 -8.75 10.11 2.77
CA GLN A 4 -8.05 10.86 1.72
C GLN A 4 -6.87 11.67 2.28
N LYS A 5 -7.09 12.46 3.34
CA LYS A 5 -6.00 13.24 3.95
C LYS A 5 -4.89 12.35 4.52
N ARG A 6 -5.23 11.16 5.05
CA ARG A 6 -4.23 10.18 5.51
C ARG A 6 -3.41 9.66 4.31
N ILE A 7 -4.06 9.32 3.20
CA ILE A 7 -3.39 8.85 1.98
C ILE A 7 -2.44 9.92 1.46
N ASP A 8 -2.93 11.15 1.28
CA ASP A 8 -2.15 12.25 0.71
C ASP A 8 -0.90 12.54 1.55
N ASN A 9 -1.06 12.61 2.88
CA ASN A 9 0.07 12.84 3.78
C ASN A 9 1.12 11.72 3.70
N ASN A 10 0.72 10.44 3.69
CA ASN A 10 1.68 9.35 3.60
C ASN A 10 2.32 9.28 2.20
N LEU A 11 1.58 9.59 1.14
CA LEU A 11 2.10 9.62 -0.22
C LEU A 11 3.15 10.71 -0.40
N GLU A 12 2.93 11.89 0.20
CA GLU A 12 3.90 12.97 0.15
C GLU A 12 5.21 12.60 0.87
N GLU A 13 5.11 11.98 2.04
CA GLU A 13 6.29 11.45 2.74
C GLU A 13 7.03 10.40 1.90
N VAL A 14 6.32 9.46 1.27
CA VAL A 14 6.94 8.46 0.38
C VAL A 14 7.73 9.15 -0.75
N LYS A 15 7.15 10.19 -1.37
CA LYS A 15 7.81 10.97 -2.43
C LYS A 15 9.02 11.73 -1.89
N ASN A 16 8.94 12.30 -0.70
CA ASN A 16 10.03 13.06 -0.10
C ASN A 16 11.23 12.18 0.22
N TYR A 17 11.02 11.01 0.83
CA TYR A 17 12.11 10.06 1.04
C TYR A 17 12.65 9.51 -0.29
N HIS A 18 11.79 9.25 -1.28
CA HIS A 18 12.25 8.79 -2.59
C HIS A 18 13.20 9.78 -3.26
N LYS A 19 12.86 11.08 -3.23
CA LYS A 19 13.73 12.15 -3.77
C LYS A 19 15.10 12.17 -3.09
N GLN A 20 15.15 12.02 -1.76
CA GLN A 20 16.41 11.97 -1.02
C GLN A 20 17.22 10.73 -1.39
N ILE A 21 16.59 9.56 -1.51
CA ILE A 21 17.25 8.31 -1.93
C ILE A 21 17.88 8.46 -3.33
N MET A 22 17.22 9.16 -4.26
CA MET A 22 17.73 9.39 -5.62
C MET A 22 18.93 10.35 -5.69
N GLN A 23 19.26 11.05 -4.60
CA GLN A 23 20.43 11.91 -4.52
C GLN A 23 21.66 11.17 -3.97
N LEU A 24 21.47 9.99 -3.40
CA LEU A 24 22.55 9.18 -2.85
C LEU A 24 23.31 8.43 -3.95
N SER A 25 24.61 8.29 -3.75
CA SER A 25 25.46 7.43 -4.58
C SER A 25 25.31 5.95 -4.19
N GLU A 26 25.90 5.06 -4.98
CA GLU A 26 25.95 3.62 -4.64
C GLU A 26 26.86 3.31 -3.44
N GLU A 27 27.75 4.24 -3.06
CA GLU A 27 28.63 4.10 -1.89
C GLU A 27 27.89 4.40 -0.59
N ASP A 28 26.83 5.23 -0.63
CA ASP A 28 26.03 5.67 0.52
C ASP A 28 25.04 4.60 1.02
N LYS A 29 25.47 3.34 1.09
CA LYS A 29 24.60 2.18 1.37
C LYS A 29 23.90 2.30 2.72
N VAL A 30 24.59 2.79 3.75
CA VAL A 30 24.04 2.94 5.11
C VAL A 30 22.95 4.00 5.14
N ASP A 31 23.18 5.16 4.51
CA ASP A 31 22.18 6.23 4.43
C ASP A 31 20.98 5.81 3.57
N LYS A 32 21.23 5.06 2.48
CA LYS A 32 20.17 4.48 1.66
C LYS A 32 19.31 3.50 2.46
N ILE A 33 19.91 2.64 3.28
CA ILE A 33 19.19 1.75 4.21
C ILE A 33 18.34 2.57 5.18
N TYR A 34 18.89 3.64 5.76
CA TYR A 34 18.18 4.50 6.70
C TYR A 34 16.95 5.14 6.05
N LEU A 35 17.11 5.79 4.88
CA LEU A 35 16.01 6.46 4.18
C LEU A 35 14.96 5.48 3.67
N LEU A 36 15.36 4.34 3.10
CA LEU A 36 14.43 3.29 2.69
C LEU A 36 13.63 2.77 3.90
N SER A 37 14.28 2.60 5.06
CA SER A 37 13.60 2.18 6.29
C SER A 37 12.56 3.20 6.76
N LYS A 38 12.84 4.50 6.63
CA LYS A 38 11.86 5.56 6.91
C LYS A 38 10.70 5.53 5.91
N GLN A 39 11.01 5.43 4.61
CA GLN A 39 10.01 5.33 3.55
C GLN A 39 9.09 4.12 3.74
N LEU A 40 9.65 2.97 4.15
CA LEU A 40 8.93 1.72 4.37
C LEU A 40 7.79 1.85 5.38
N VAL A 41 7.93 2.71 6.39
CA VAL A 41 6.86 3.00 7.38
C VAL A 41 5.64 3.61 6.69
N PHE A 42 5.84 4.57 5.79
CA PHE A 42 4.74 5.26 5.09
C PHE A 42 4.10 4.36 4.03
N ILE A 43 4.90 3.54 3.34
CA ILE A 43 4.41 2.49 2.44
C ILE A 43 3.51 1.51 3.22
N GLY A 44 3.94 1.05 4.40
CA GLY A 44 3.15 0.16 5.25
C GLY A 44 1.84 0.79 5.72
N ARG A 45 1.86 2.08 6.07
CA ARG A 45 0.65 2.84 6.43
C ARG A 45 -0.33 2.95 5.27
N LEU A 46 0.14 3.19 4.05
CA LEU A 46 -0.70 3.20 2.85
C LEU A 46 -1.35 1.84 2.62
N ALA A 47 -0.59 0.76 2.69
CA ALA A 47 -1.14 -0.60 2.59
C ALA A 47 -2.23 -0.87 3.63
N ALA A 48 -2.01 -0.46 4.88
CA ALA A 48 -2.99 -0.61 5.96
C ALA A 48 -4.28 0.20 5.70
N ILE A 49 -4.17 1.46 5.26
CA ILE A 49 -5.32 2.32 4.95
C ILE A 49 -6.17 1.69 3.84
N PHE A 50 -5.55 1.25 2.75
CA PHE A 50 -6.30 0.63 1.64
C PHE A 50 -6.90 -0.73 2.00
N SER A 51 -6.24 -1.49 2.89
CA SER A 51 -6.79 -2.74 3.44
C SER A 51 -8.04 -2.47 4.29
N GLU A 52 -7.99 -1.45 5.15
CA GLU A 52 -9.13 -0.98 5.96
C GLU A 52 -10.29 -0.54 5.07
N MET A 53 -10.01 0.31 4.06
CA MET A 53 -11.01 0.78 3.09
C MET A 53 -11.66 -0.38 2.34
N HIS A 54 -10.86 -1.30 1.80
CA HIS A 54 -11.37 -2.47 1.09
C HIS A 54 -12.32 -3.29 1.98
N ARG A 55 -11.94 -3.54 3.24
CA ARG A 55 -12.77 -4.30 4.18
C ARG A 55 -14.11 -3.59 4.47
N ASN A 56 -14.07 -2.28 4.67
CA ASN A 56 -15.28 -1.50 4.94
C ASN A 56 -16.22 -1.49 3.73
N ILE A 57 -15.68 -1.28 2.53
CA ILE A 57 -16.45 -1.28 1.28
C ILE A 57 -17.04 -2.67 1.01
N TYR A 58 -16.28 -3.74 1.23
CA TYR A 58 -16.75 -5.13 1.10
C TYR A 58 -17.98 -5.41 1.98
N VAL A 59 -17.93 -4.98 3.24
CA VAL A 59 -19.05 -5.16 4.18
C VAL A 59 -20.28 -4.37 3.71
N GLU A 60 -20.06 -3.13 3.30
CA GLU A 60 -21.14 -2.27 2.81
C GLU A 60 -21.77 -2.81 1.52
N ARG A 61 -20.96 -3.31 0.58
CA ARG A 61 -21.45 -3.97 -0.63
C ARG A 61 -22.36 -5.14 -0.29
N LYS A 62 -21.96 -6.00 0.65
CA LYS A 62 -22.79 -7.13 1.10
C LYS A 62 -24.10 -6.66 1.73
N ARG A 63 -24.06 -5.57 2.51
CA ARG A 63 -25.24 -4.95 3.11
C ARG A 63 -26.22 -4.50 2.02
N ILE A 64 -25.74 -3.71 1.05
CA ILE A 64 -26.55 -3.19 -0.07
C ILE A 64 -27.15 -4.34 -0.88
N TYR A 65 -26.32 -5.31 -1.28
CA TYR A 65 -26.78 -6.48 -2.02
C TYR A 65 -27.94 -7.17 -1.30
N ASN A 66 -27.76 -7.50 -0.02
CA ASN A 66 -28.79 -8.20 0.76
C ASN A 66 -30.06 -7.36 0.93
N MET A 67 -29.92 -6.05 1.16
CA MET A 67 -31.06 -5.14 1.27
C MET A 67 -31.87 -5.11 -0.04
N GLU A 68 -31.22 -4.96 -1.17
CA GLU A 68 -31.89 -4.88 -2.48
C GLU A 68 -32.46 -6.23 -2.92
N TYR A 69 -31.79 -7.33 -2.58
CA TYR A 69 -32.30 -8.68 -2.79
C TYR A 69 -33.62 -8.92 -2.04
N LEU A 70 -33.71 -8.47 -0.78
CA LEU A 70 -34.91 -8.63 0.04
C LEU A 70 -36.06 -7.71 -0.42
N LYS A 71 -35.76 -6.52 -0.92
CA LYS A 71 -36.76 -5.56 -1.43
C LYS A 71 -37.38 -5.99 -2.76
N ALA A 72 -36.62 -6.66 -3.61
CA ALA A 72 -37.07 -7.03 -4.95
C ALA A 72 -38.20 -8.08 -4.91
N LYS A 73 -39.27 -7.86 -5.70
CA LYS A 73 -40.41 -8.78 -5.80
C LYS A 73 -40.15 -9.97 -6.73
N GLN A 74 -39.43 -9.72 -7.82
CA GLN A 74 -39.03 -10.72 -8.82
C GLN A 74 -37.61 -10.41 -9.31
N SER A 75 -36.94 -11.38 -9.92
CA SER A 75 -35.56 -11.22 -10.43
C SER A 75 -34.58 -10.66 -9.37
N LYS A 76 -34.71 -11.13 -8.12
CA LYS A 76 -34.05 -10.56 -6.94
C LYS A 76 -32.53 -10.43 -7.08
N ALA A 77 -31.88 -11.46 -7.60
CA ALA A 77 -30.43 -11.48 -7.81
C ALA A 77 -29.98 -10.40 -8.80
N VAL A 78 -30.70 -10.24 -9.91
CA VAL A 78 -30.36 -9.22 -10.93
C VAL A 78 -30.49 -7.82 -10.36
N HIS A 79 -31.58 -7.55 -9.64
CA HIS A 79 -31.79 -6.25 -9.01
C HIS A 79 -30.69 -5.93 -7.98
N ALA A 80 -30.31 -6.91 -7.17
CA ALA A 80 -29.27 -6.76 -6.16
C ALA A 80 -27.87 -6.55 -6.78
N GLU A 81 -27.52 -7.29 -7.84
CA GLU A 81 -26.24 -7.12 -8.55
C GLU A 81 -26.13 -5.74 -9.22
N LEU A 82 -27.20 -5.26 -9.86
CA LEU A 82 -27.21 -3.92 -10.47
C LEU A 82 -26.99 -2.81 -9.44
N ALA A 83 -27.54 -2.97 -8.24
CA ALA A 83 -27.41 -1.98 -7.18
C ALA A 83 -26.00 -1.88 -6.58
N ILE A 84 -25.15 -2.90 -6.75
CA ILE A 84 -23.80 -2.92 -6.19
C ILE A 84 -22.68 -2.62 -7.19
N VAL A 85 -23.00 -2.33 -8.45
CA VAL A 85 -21.99 -2.13 -9.51
C VAL A 85 -20.93 -1.10 -9.11
N ASP A 86 -21.35 0.07 -8.63
CA ASP A 86 -20.41 1.16 -8.35
C ASP A 86 -19.60 0.92 -7.08
N ILE A 87 -20.23 0.41 -6.01
CA ILE A 87 -19.50 0.07 -4.78
C ILE A 87 -18.52 -1.08 -5.01
N ARG A 88 -18.82 -2.00 -5.94
CA ARG A 88 -17.91 -3.09 -6.33
C ARG A 88 -16.69 -2.58 -7.09
N LYS A 89 -16.82 -1.51 -7.88
CA LYS A 89 -15.66 -0.83 -8.50
C LYS A 89 -14.78 -0.18 -7.42
N GLN A 90 -15.38 0.53 -6.47
CA GLN A 90 -14.65 1.15 -5.36
C GLN A 90 -13.91 0.12 -4.50
N GLU A 91 -14.54 -1.04 -4.26
CA GLU A 91 -13.91 -2.17 -3.56
C GLU A 91 -12.68 -2.68 -4.31
N ALA A 92 -12.80 -2.89 -5.62
CA ALA A 92 -11.71 -3.33 -6.47
C ALA A 92 -10.55 -2.33 -6.47
N ASP A 93 -10.84 -1.03 -6.53
CA ASP A 93 -9.83 0.02 -6.48
C ASP A 93 -9.08 0.02 -5.13
N ALA A 94 -9.81 -0.09 -4.01
CA ALA A 94 -9.20 -0.19 -2.69
C ALA A 94 -8.33 -1.45 -2.56
N TYR A 95 -8.81 -2.60 -3.06
CA TYR A 95 -8.05 -3.85 -3.06
C TYR A 95 -6.76 -3.75 -3.88
N ASN A 96 -6.86 -3.20 -5.10
CA ASN A 96 -5.72 -3.06 -6.00
C ASN A 96 -4.66 -2.13 -5.41
N ASN A 97 -5.07 -1.03 -4.79
CA ASN A 97 -4.15 -0.14 -4.09
C ASN A 97 -3.52 -0.83 -2.87
N TYR A 98 -4.28 -1.57 -2.07
CA TYR A 98 -3.72 -2.38 -0.99
C TYR A 98 -2.63 -3.33 -1.50
N LYS A 99 -2.92 -4.09 -2.57
CA LYS A 99 -1.95 -5.00 -3.17
C LYS A 99 -0.71 -4.28 -3.68
N ARG A 100 -0.88 -3.16 -4.37
CA ARG A 100 0.23 -2.32 -4.85
C ARG A 100 1.16 -1.91 -3.70
N TRP A 101 0.61 -1.33 -2.64
CA TRP A 101 1.42 -0.86 -1.51
C TRP A 101 2.01 -2.00 -0.68
N ASN A 102 1.32 -3.13 -0.57
CA ASN A 102 1.85 -4.32 0.07
C ASN A 102 3.02 -4.92 -0.72
N THR A 103 2.93 -4.97 -2.04
CA THR A 103 4.05 -5.38 -2.90
C THR A 103 5.23 -4.43 -2.75
N ALA A 104 4.98 -3.11 -2.79
CA ALA A 104 6.03 -2.11 -2.57
C ALA A 104 6.72 -2.30 -1.21
N PHE A 105 5.95 -2.58 -0.15
CA PHE A 105 6.50 -2.87 1.18
C PHE A 105 7.46 -4.06 1.15
N ILE A 106 7.06 -5.16 0.51
CA ILE A 106 7.89 -6.35 0.39
C ILE A 106 9.16 -6.03 -0.40
N THR A 107 9.03 -5.42 -1.58
CA THR A 107 10.18 -5.09 -2.43
C THR A 107 11.17 -4.16 -1.74
N THR A 108 10.71 -3.09 -1.10
CA THR A 108 11.59 -2.16 -0.35
C THR A 108 12.29 -2.86 0.81
N ARG A 109 11.62 -3.79 1.50
CA ARG A 109 12.24 -4.59 2.56
C ARG A 109 13.34 -5.50 2.00
N GLU A 110 13.11 -6.14 0.86
CA GLU A 110 14.13 -6.98 0.22
C GLU A 110 15.32 -6.14 -0.29
N GLU A 111 15.08 -4.92 -0.80
CA GLU A 111 16.15 -3.98 -1.16
C GLU A 111 17.01 -3.59 0.06
N ILE A 112 16.38 -3.27 1.19
CA ILE A 112 17.08 -3.00 2.45
C ILE A 112 17.94 -4.21 2.86
N ASN A 113 17.40 -5.42 2.75
CA ASN A 113 18.15 -6.63 3.09
C ASN A 113 19.36 -6.83 2.18
N ALA A 114 19.20 -6.65 0.86
CA ALA A 114 20.30 -6.74 -0.10
C ALA A 114 21.40 -5.72 0.21
N LEU A 115 21.04 -4.47 0.55
CA LEU A 115 22.01 -3.45 0.96
C LEU A 115 22.73 -3.83 2.26
N LYS A 116 22.02 -4.37 3.26
CA LYS A 116 22.65 -4.86 4.50
C LYS A 116 23.69 -5.96 4.22
N TYR A 117 23.38 -6.87 3.30
CA TYR A 117 24.34 -7.90 2.90
C TYR A 117 25.58 -7.30 2.24
N LYS A 118 25.42 -6.33 1.33
CA LYS A 118 26.54 -5.63 0.70
C LYS A 118 27.43 -4.93 1.73
N VAL A 119 26.83 -4.18 2.66
CA VAL A 119 27.58 -3.49 3.73
C VAL A 119 28.39 -4.49 4.57
N ARG A 120 27.83 -5.67 4.88
CA ARG A 120 28.57 -6.69 5.63
C ARG A 120 29.79 -7.20 4.87
N ILE A 121 29.66 -7.44 3.56
CA ILE A 121 30.77 -7.86 2.70
C ILE A 121 31.85 -6.77 2.66
N ASP A 122 31.47 -5.50 2.46
CA ASP A 122 32.42 -4.38 2.43
C ASP A 122 33.22 -4.21 3.75
N LEU A 123 32.62 -4.62 4.87
CA LEU A 123 33.29 -4.64 6.18
C LEU A 123 34.24 -5.84 6.34
N GLU A 124 33.85 -7.01 5.84
CA GLU A 124 34.66 -8.23 5.88
C GLU A 124 35.88 -8.16 4.94
N ASP A 125 35.73 -7.55 3.76
CA ASP A 125 36.78 -7.40 2.75
C ASP A 125 37.77 -6.25 3.06
N GLY A 126 37.52 -5.46 4.11
CA GLY A 126 38.39 -4.34 4.51
C GLY A 126 38.39 -3.15 3.53
N SER A 127 37.49 -3.14 2.56
CA SER A 127 37.31 -2.09 1.54
C SER A 127 36.63 -0.83 2.07
N SER A 128 36.28 -0.79 3.36
CA SER A 128 35.68 0.38 4.04
C SER A 128 36.72 1.40 4.56
N ARG A 129 37.89 1.53 3.91
CA ARG A 129 38.92 2.54 4.24
C ARG A 129 39.25 3.43 3.05
#